data_AF-A0A0B6ZVI0-F1
#
_entry.id   AF-A0A0B6ZVI0-F1
#
_cell.length_a   1.000
_cell.length_b   1.000
_cell.length_c   1.000
_cell.angle_alpha   90.00
_cell.angle_beta   90.00
_cell.angle_gamma   90.00
#
_symmetry.space_group_name_H-M   'P 1'
#
loop_
_entity.id
_entity.type
_entity.pdbx_description
1 polymer ?
#
loop_
_entity_poly.entity_id
_entity_poly.type
_entity_poly.pdbx_seq_one_letter_code
_entity_poly.pdbx_strand_id
1 'polypeptide(L)'
;MTEDEGQEFKLLINSELRFEVESKTTVELEMTEGRGEMFGTELAKNKKYVFVSSSKVAIYTWHGCTLQLKGKTEVAYISKETPMVMYVNTHAAMEQMRERAEAENTRGPRMLVVGPTDVGKSTLCRILVNYAVRLGRSPVLADIDVGQGNMGLPGTIGALVVERTADVEEGFRQTAPLVFHYGHKSPNDNFQLFNLLVSRLAEIINVRCEQSKKVNSSGVIINTAGWIRGAGYEALKQAAGAFEVDVICVLDQERLYNQLKGDLPDFVRVVLLPKSGGVVERSQAARAEARDSRIREYYYGQKNSLFPHRFDVKFNDVKLFKVGGNVHTHYTHHKHTHQMSCAVYRNVVDTILS
;
A
#
# COMPACT_ATOMS: atom_id res chain seq x y z
N MET A 1 -43.00 3.11 8.09
CA MET A 1 -42.15 1.91 8.20
C MET A 1 -40.76 2.40 8.53
N THR A 2 -40.23 1.97 9.66
CA THR A 2 -38.97 2.43 10.26
C THR A 2 -37.78 1.96 9.43
N GLU A 3 -37.14 2.86 8.69
CA GLU A 3 -35.96 2.59 7.84
C GLU A 3 -34.66 2.33 8.65
N ASP A 4 -34.71 2.16 9.97
CA ASP A 4 -33.52 2.23 10.85
C ASP A 4 -33.10 0.90 11.52
N GLU A 5 -33.72 -0.23 11.20
CA GLU A 5 -33.34 -1.49 11.89
C GLU A 5 -32.01 -2.08 11.40
N GLY A 6 -31.55 -1.73 10.20
CA GLY A 6 -30.33 -2.31 9.61
C GLY A 6 -30.50 -3.78 9.22
N GLN A 7 -29.59 -4.28 8.38
CA GLN A 7 -29.55 -5.67 7.95
C GLN A 7 -28.58 -6.46 8.82
N GLU A 8 -29.07 -7.56 9.42
CA GLU A 8 -28.24 -8.51 10.16
C GLU A 8 -27.62 -9.54 9.21
N PHE A 9 -26.32 -9.81 9.40
CA PHE A 9 -25.58 -10.85 8.70
C PHE A 9 -24.92 -11.80 9.71
N LYS A 10 -25.31 -13.08 9.67
CA LYS A 10 -24.66 -14.14 10.46
C LYS A 10 -23.60 -14.83 9.60
N LEU A 11 -22.34 -14.62 9.95
CA LEU A 11 -21.20 -15.22 9.26
C LEU A 11 -20.83 -16.52 9.97
N LEU A 12 -20.71 -17.59 9.18
CA LEU A 12 -20.18 -18.87 9.64
C LEU A 12 -18.65 -18.83 9.68
N ILE A 13 -18.05 -19.83 10.32
CA ILE A 13 -16.61 -20.06 10.33
C ILE A 13 -16.06 -20.01 8.88
N ASN A 14 -14.94 -19.31 8.71
CA ASN A 14 -14.22 -19.15 7.45
C ASN A 14 -15.02 -18.49 6.32
N SER A 15 -15.92 -17.57 6.66
CA SER A 15 -16.66 -16.76 5.68
C SER A 15 -16.39 -15.26 5.85
N GLU A 16 -16.69 -14.48 4.82
CA GLU A 16 -16.66 -13.02 4.88
C GLU A 16 -17.92 -12.37 4.34
N LEU A 17 -18.33 -11.27 4.96
CA LEU A 17 -19.28 -10.33 4.40
C LEU A 17 -18.52 -9.35 3.50
N ARG A 18 -18.89 -9.31 2.22
CA ARG A 18 -18.41 -8.32 1.26
C ARG A 18 -19.50 -7.29 1.02
N PHE A 19 -19.16 -6.01 1.11
CA PHE A 19 -20.09 -4.95 0.76
C PHE A 19 -19.39 -3.76 0.11
N GLU A 20 -20.15 -3.04 -0.72
CA GLU A 20 -19.75 -1.78 -1.35
C GLU A 20 -20.74 -0.68 -0.95
N VAL A 21 -20.20 0.43 -0.46
CA VAL A 21 -21.00 1.59 -0.02
C VAL A 21 -21.49 2.35 -1.24
N GLU A 22 -22.80 2.60 -1.31
CA GLU A 22 -23.40 3.35 -2.41
C GLU A 22 -22.82 4.78 -2.50
N SER A 23 -22.62 5.23 -3.73
CA SER A 23 -22.14 6.58 -4.02
C SER A 23 -22.87 7.68 -3.23
N LYS A 24 -22.12 8.61 -2.63
CA LYS A 24 -22.62 9.72 -1.79
C LYS A 24 -23.38 9.32 -0.51
N THR A 25 -23.25 8.07 -0.07
CA THR A 25 -23.80 7.59 1.20
C THR A 25 -22.71 7.11 2.16
N THR A 26 -23.11 6.77 3.38
CA THR A 26 -22.27 6.12 4.38
C THR A 26 -22.96 4.85 4.89
N VAL A 27 -22.17 3.86 5.29
CA VAL A 27 -22.65 2.63 5.90
C VAL A 27 -22.01 2.46 7.27
N GLU A 28 -22.83 2.23 8.29
CA GLU A 28 -22.41 1.87 9.63
C GLU A 28 -22.40 0.34 9.78
N LEU A 29 -21.30 -0.21 10.29
CA LEU A 29 -21.12 -1.61 10.62
C LEU A 29 -20.89 -1.75 12.13
N GLU A 30 -21.57 -2.70 12.75
CA GLU A 30 -21.35 -3.08 14.15
C GLU A 30 -21.25 -4.61 14.26
N MET A 31 -20.25 -5.12 14.99
CA MET A 31 -20.19 -6.55 15.33
C MET A 31 -20.84 -6.79 16.68
N THR A 32 -22.01 -7.42 16.68
CA THR A 32 -22.82 -7.65 17.89
C THR A 32 -22.41 -8.93 18.62
N GLU A 33 -21.88 -9.93 17.90
CA GLU A 33 -21.47 -11.23 18.46
C GLU A 33 -20.25 -11.82 17.75
N GLY A 34 -19.52 -12.70 18.46
CA GLY A 34 -18.39 -13.46 17.91
C GLY A 34 -17.12 -12.65 17.72
N ARG A 35 -16.31 -13.05 16.73
CA ARG A 35 -15.04 -12.39 16.36
C ARG A 35 -14.97 -12.21 14.86
N GLY A 36 -14.67 -11.00 14.41
CA GLY A 36 -14.48 -10.66 13.00
C GLY A 36 -13.28 -9.74 12.83
N GLU A 37 -12.72 -9.73 11.64
CA GLU A 37 -11.60 -8.88 11.29
C GLU A 37 -11.79 -8.25 9.91
N MET A 38 -11.35 -7.01 9.76
CA MET A 38 -11.25 -6.35 8.46
C MET A 38 -9.79 -6.28 8.05
N PHE A 39 -9.43 -7.03 7.01
CA PHE A 39 -8.07 -7.10 6.47
C PHE A 39 -6.99 -7.30 7.56
N GLY A 40 -7.28 -8.20 8.52
CA GLY A 40 -6.39 -8.56 9.62
C GLY A 40 -6.50 -7.70 10.88
N THR A 41 -7.22 -6.57 10.86
CA THR A 41 -7.55 -5.78 12.06
C THR A 41 -8.80 -6.35 12.72
N GLU A 42 -8.71 -6.73 14.00
CA GLU A 42 -9.86 -7.23 14.77
C GLU A 42 -10.92 -6.14 15.01
N LEU A 43 -12.19 -6.51 14.88
CA LEU A 43 -13.32 -5.65 15.24
C LEU A 43 -13.58 -5.73 16.74
N ALA A 44 -13.84 -4.57 17.36
CA ALA A 44 -14.31 -4.51 18.73
C ALA A 44 -15.82 -4.78 18.78
N LYS A 45 -16.24 -5.65 19.69
CA LYS A 45 -17.65 -5.96 19.92
C LYS A 45 -18.43 -4.69 20.30
N ASN A 46 -19.60 -4.50 19.71
CA ASN A 46 -20.49 -3.34 19.90
C ASN A 46 -19.86 -1.97 19.58
N LYS A 47 -18.73 -1.96 18.87
CA LYS A 47 -18.17 -0.71 18.31
C LYS A 47 -18.75 -0.51 16.91
N LYS A 48 -19.23 0.70 16.67
CA LYS A 48 -19.70 1.17 15.37
C LYS A 48 -18.55 1.69 14.53
N TYR A 49 -18.51 1.28 13.27
CA TYR A 49 -17.55 1.72 12.26
C TYR A 49 -18.30 2.31 11.08
N VAL A 50 -17.88 3.48 10.60
CA VAL A 50 -18.54 4.21 9.52
C VAL A 50 -17.66 4.20 8.28
N PHE A 51 -18.18 3.59 7.23
CA PHE A 51 -17.55 3.53 5.92
C PHE A 51 -18.15 4.57 4.98
N VAL A 52 -17.28 5.30 4.30
CA VAL A 52 -17.67 6.36 3.36
C VAL A 52 -17.95 5.80 1.97
N SER A 53 -18.52 6.63 1.10
CA SER A 53 -18.84 6.29 -0.28
C SER A 53 -17.68 5.64 -1.03
N SER A 54 -17.99 4.68 -1.90
CA SER A 54 -17.02 3.95 -2.71
C SER A 54 -16.05 3.05 -1.93
N SER A 55 -16.27 2.90 -0.60
CA SER A 55 -15.55 1.91 0.20
C SER A 55 -15.96 0.50 -0.20
N LYS A 56 -14.95 -0.33 -0.48
CA LYS A 56 -15.10 -1.77 -0.76
C LYS A 56 -14.54 -2.52 0.44
N VAL A 57 -15.41 -3.20 1.18
CA VAL A 57 -15.10 -3.76 2.49
C VAL A 57 -15.33 -5.27 2.49
N ALA A 58 -14.45 -6.00 3.17
CA ALA A 58 -14.65 -7.40 3.49
C ALA A 58 -14.38 -7.63 4.99
N ILE A 59 -15.38 -8.17 5.70
CA ILE A 59 -15.28 -8.57 7.11
C ILE A 59 -15.22 -10.08 7.16
N TYR A 60 -14.07 -10.62 7.55
CA TYR A 60 -13.83 -12.05 7.62
C TYR A 60 -13.94 -12.56 9.06
N THR A 61 -14.32 -13.83 9.24
CA THR A 61 -14.29 -14.49 10.54
C THR A 61 -13.69 -15.89 10.50
N TRP A 62 -12.80 -16.17 11.46
CA TRP A 62 -12.24 -17.50 11.72
C TRP A 62 -13.14 -18.37 12.60
N HIS A 63 -14.09 -17.79 13.32
CA HIS A 63 -14.84 -18.48 14.39
C HIS A 63 -16.37 -18.30 14.31
N GLY A 64 -16.85 -17.47 13.38
CA GLY A 64 -18.22 -17.01 13.31
C GLY A 64 -18.43 -15.67 14.02
N CYS A 65 -19.30 -14.84 13.45
CA CYS A 65 -19.72 -13.57 14.05
C CYS A 65 -21.09 -13.13 13.50
N THR A 66 -21.73 -12.21 14.22
CA THR A 66 -22.94 -11.53 13.77
C THR A 66 -22.62 -10.05 13.56
N LEU A 67 -22.99 -9.54 12.39
CA LEU A 67 -22.74 -8.16 11.96
C LEU A 67 -24.08 -7.47 11.70
N GLN A 68 -24.24 -6.25 12.22
CA GLN A 68 -25.31 -5.34 11.86
C GLN A 68 -24.78 -4.32 10.86
N LEU A 69 -25.46 -4.18 9.72
CA LEU A 69 -25.13 -3.22 8.67
C LEU A 69 -26.27 -2.22 8.49
N LYS A 70 -26.00 -0.93 8.67
CA LYS A 70 -26.98 0.16 8.52
C LYS A 70 -26.54 1.14 7.45
N GLY A 71 -27.46 1.57 6.60
CA GLY A 71 -27.18 2.46 5.47
C GLY A 71 -27.31 1.74 4.12
N LYS A 72 -27.03 2.48 3.04
CA LYS A 72 -27.25 1.97 1.68
C LYS A 72 -25.98 1.37 1.10
N THR A 73 -26.09 0.14 0.62
CA THR A 73 -25.01 -0.57 -0.08
C THR A 73 -25.42 -0.81 -1.52
N GLU A 74 -24.49 -0.66 -2.46
CA GLU A 74 -24.69 -1.11 -3.85
C GLU A 74 -24.82 -2.63 -3.91
N VAL A 75 -23.98 -3.32 -3.13
CA VAL A 75 -23.94 -4.78 -3.03
C VAL A 75 -23.56 -5.16 -1.59
N ALA A 76 -24.20 -6.18 -1.03
CA ALA A 76 -23.81 -6.82 0.23
C ALA A 76 -24.13 -8.32 0.19
N TYR A 77 -23.13 -9.18 0.36
CA TYR A 77 -23.30 -10.64 0.34
C TYR A 77 -22.22 -11.38 1.15
N ILE A 78 -22.55 -12.58 1.62
CA ILE A 78 -21.61 -13.46 2.32
C ILE A 78 -20.92 -14.37 1.30
N SER A 79 -19.59 -14.47 1.38
CA SER A 79 -18.78 -15.40 0.59
C SER A 79 -18.09 -16.41 1.50
N LYS A 80 -18.12 -17.69 1.10
CA LYS A 80 -17.39 -18.80 1.76
C LYS A 80 -16.07 -19.12 1.06
N GLU A 81 -15.90 -18.64 -0.17
CA GLU A 81 -14.70 -18.89 -0.98
C GLU A 81 -13.73 -17.72 -0.79
N THR A 82 -12.73 -17.93 0.07
CA THR A 82 -11.72 -16.92 0.38
C THR A 82 -10.32 -17.53 0.38
N PRO A 83 -9.30 -16.76 -0.03
CA PRO A 83 -7.90 -17.19 0.04
C PRO A 83 -7.27 -17.01 1.43
N MET A 84 -8.06 -16.70 2.47
CA MET A 84 -7.55 -16.32 3.81
C MET A 84 -6.68 -17.39 4.46
N VAL A 85 -7.00 -18.68 4.26
CA VAL A 85 -6.17 -19.79 4.74
C VAL A 85 -4.77 -19.75 4.12
N MET A 86 -4.65 -19.44 2.83
CA MET A 86 -3.36 -19.31 2.16
C MET A 86 -2.59 -18.07 2.66
N TYR A 87 -3.30 -16.98 2.96
CA TYR A 87 -2.69 -15.76 3.50
C TYR A 87 -2.14 -15.98 4.92
N VAL A 88 -2.90 -16.65 5.81
CA VAL A 88 -2.43 -16.95 7.17
C VAL A 88 -1.27 -17.96 7.14
N ASN A 89 -1.29 -18.95 6.25
CA ASN A 89 -0.16 -19.88 6.07
C ASN A 89 1.10 -19.15 5.58
N THR A 90 0.94 -18.21 4.65
CA THR A 90 2.04 -17.34 4.19
C THR A 90 2.60 -16.50 5.33
N HIS A 91 1.72 -15.92 6.16
CA HIS A 91 2.11 -15.19 7.35
C HIS A 91 2.87 -16.08 8.36
N ALA A 92 2.38 -17.29 8.62
CA ALA A 92 3.01 -18.24 9.53
C ALA A 92 4.42 -18.65 9.06
N ALA A 93 4.59 -18.88 7.75
CA ALA A 93 5.91 -19.15 7.18
C ALA A 93 6.87 -17.95 7.33
N MET A 94 6.38 -16.73 7.11
CA MET A 94 7.15 -15.51 7.37
C MET A 94 7.49 -15.34 8.84
N GLU A 95 6.59 -15.72 9.75
CA GLU A 95 6.82 -15.63 11.19
C GLU A 95 7.96 -16.56 11.64
N GLN A 96 8.01 -17.80 11.14
CA GLN A 96 9.15 -18.70 11.41
C GLN A 96 10.49 -18.10 10.95
N MET A 97 10.50 -17.37 9.83
CA MET A 97 11.69 -16.65 9.38
C MET A 97 12.06 -15.48 10.32
N ARG A 98 11.07 -14.78 10.89
CA ARG A 98 11.29 -13.73 11.90
C ARG A 98 11.84 -14.29 13.21
N GLU A 99 11.27 -15.38 13.71
CA GLU A 99 11.74 -16.05 14.93
C GLU A 99 13.21 -16.49 14.79
N ARG A 100 13.55 -17.09 13.64
CA ARG A 100 14.94 -17.44 13.33
C ARG A 100 15.84 -16.21 13.27
N ALA A 101 15.41 -15.16 12.58
CA ALA A 101 16.19 -13.93 12.46
C ALA A 101 16.43 -13.26 13.83
N GLU A 102 15.42 -13.27 14.71
CA GLU A 102 15.55 -12.76 16.07
C GLU A 102 16.51 -13.60 16.91
N ALA A 103 16.41 -14.93 16.85
CA ALA A 103 17.30 -15.85 17.57
C ALA A 103 18.76 -15.76 17.10
N GLU A 104 18.98 -15.61 15.79
CA GLU A 104 20.31 -15.48 15.18
C GLU A 104 20.82 -14.02 15.17
N ASN A 105 20.02 -13.05 15.64
CA ASN A 105 20.30 -11.62 15.59
C ASN A 105 20.66 -11.13 14.17
N THR A 106 19.90 -11.59 13.17
CA THR A 106 20.00 -11.24 11.76
C THR A 106 18.78 -10.44 11.29
N ARG A 107 18.74 -10.05 10.00
CA ARG A 107 17.60 -9.34 9.41
C ARG A 107 16.41 -10.28 9.23
N GLY A 108 15.20 -9.76 9.45
CA GLY A 108 13.95 -10.44 9.19
C GLY A 108 13.64 -10.55 7.69
N PRO A 109 12.64 -11.37 7.33
CA PRO A 109 12.30 -11.67 5.94
C PRO A 109 11.74 -10.45 5.20
N ARG A 110 12.13 -10.29 3.94
CA ARG A 110 11.65 -9.25 3.04
C ARG A 110 10.82 -9.84 1.92
N MET A 111 9.56 -9.43 1.83
CA MET A 111 8.58 -9.96 0.89
C MET A 111 8.16 -8.91 -0.15
N LEU A 112 8.36 -9.20 -1.42
CA LEU A 112 7.82 -8.42 -2.54
C LEU A 112 6.49 -9.01 -3.00
N VAL A 113 5.43 -8.21 -3.03
CA VAL A 113 4.10 -8.64 -3.51
C VAL A 113 3.88 -8.12 -4.92
N VAL A 114 3.81 -9.02 -5.90
CA VAL A 114 3.73 -8.72 -7.33
C VAL A 114 2.50 -9.35 -7.98
N GLY A 115 2.10 -8.81 -9.12
CA GLY A 115 0.91 -9.26 -9.86
C GLY A 115 0.27 -8.12 -10.65
N PRO A 116 -0.65 -8.42 -11.58
CA PRO A 116 -1.30 -7.41 -12.41
C PRO A 116 -2.17 -6.45 -11.58
N THR A 117 -2.76 -5.45 -12.22
CA THR A 117 -3.74 -4.58 -11.56
C THR A 117 -4.95 -5.39 -11.08
N ASP A 118 -5.56 -4.95 -9.98
CA ASP A 118 -6.83 -5.50 -9.47
C ASP A 118 -6.79 -7.00 -9.09
N VAL A 119 -5.72 -7.41 -8.41
CA VAL A 119 -5.58 -8.75 -7.80
C VAL A 119 -5.52 -8.74 -6.27
N GLY A 120 -5.66 -7.55 -5.64
CA GLY A 120 -5.69 -7.41 -4.18
C GLY A 120 -4.33 -7.27 -3.49
N LYS A 121 -3.27 -6.86 -4.21
CA LYS A 121 -1.90 -6.69 -3.65
C LYS A 121 -1.87 -5.84 -2.37
N SER A 122 -2.41 -4.62 -2.41
CA SER A 122 -2.43 -3.72 -1.25
C SER A 122 -3.22 -4.29 -0.07
N THR A 123 -4.30 -5.03 -0.36
CA THR A 123 -5.10 -5.72 0.67
C THR A 123 -4.30 -6.86 1.32
N LEU A 124 -3.59 -7.66 0.53
CA LEU A 124 -2.71 -8.71 1.05
C LEU A 124 -1.60 -8.12 1.92
N CYS A 125 -0.93 -7.05 1.46
CA CYS A 125 0.08 -6.36 2.26
C CYS A 125 -0.49 -5.89 3.60
N ARG A 126 -1.70 -5.30 3.61
CA ARG A 126 -2.37 -4.88 4.84
C ARG A 126 -2.64 -6.04 5.79
N ILE A 127 -3.15 -7.16 5.28
CA ILE A 127 -3.41 -8.38 6.07
C ILE A 127 -2.11 -8.89 6.72
N LEU A 128 -1.06 -9.08 5.92
CA LEU A 128 0.22 -9.63 6.38
C LEU A 128 0.92 -8.74 7.42
N VAL A 129 0.87 -7.42 7.22
CA VAL A 129 1.37 -6.44 8.20
C VAL A 129 0.56 -6.50 9.49
N ASN A 130 -0.77 -6.48 9.40
CA ASN A 130 -1.64 -6.54 10.58
C ASN A 130 -1.41 -7.82 11.39
N TYR A 131 -1.28 -8.96 10.75
CA TYR A 131 -0.97 -10.23 11.43
C TYR A 131 0.40 -10.19 12.12
N ALA A 132 1.43 -9.66 11.48
CA ALA A 132 2.74 -9.49 12.10
C ALA A 132 2.66 -8.60 13.36
N VAL A 133 1.94 -7.48 13.27
CA VAL A 133 1.75 -6.58 14.42
C VAL A 133 0.98 -7.25 15.56
N ARG A 134 -0.02 -8.08 15.26
CA ARG A 134 -0.77 -8.86 16.27
C ARG A 134 0.13 -9.83 17.03
N LEU A 135 1.21 -10.31 16.41
CA LEU A 135 2.25 -11.12 17.06
C LEU A 135 3.37 -10.28 17.71
N GLY A 136 3.15 -8.97 17.88
CA GLY A 136 4.10 -8.08 18.55
C GLY A 136 5.27 -7.61 17.68
N ARG A 137 5.28 -7.95 16.39
CA ARG A 137 6.29 -7.49 15.43
C ARG A 137 6.10 -6.02 15.07
N SER A 138 7.11 -5.42 14.43
CA SER A 138 7.08 -4.04 13.92
C SER A 138 7.65 -3.99 12.50
N PRO A 139 6.97 -4.60 11.52
CA PRO A 139 7.46 -4.68 10.15
C PRO A 139 7.47 -3.31 9.47
N VAL A 140 8.32 -3.18 8.46
CA VAL A 140 8.28 -2.04 7.53
C VAL A 140 7.32 -2.36 6.39
N LEU A 141 6.33 -1.51 6.17
CA LEU A 141 5.52 -1.52 4.95
C LEU A 141 6.12 -0.54 3.97
N ALA A 142 6.61 -1.03 2.82
CA ALA A 142 7.03 -0.20 1.69
C ALA A 142 5.98 -0.24 0.58
N ASP A 143 5.75 0.89 -0.06
CA ASP A 143 4.84 1.01 -1.19
C ASP A 143 5.55 1.72 -2.34
N ILE A 144 5.79 0.96 -3.41
CA ILE A 144 6.43 1.43 -4.64
C ILE A 144 5.43 1.57 -5.80
N ASP A 145 4.13 1.56 -5.51
CA ASP A 145 3.08 1.90 -6.51
C ASP A 145 2.89 3.42 -6.61
N VAL A 146 3.54 4.05 -7.59
CA VAL A 146 3.41 5.49 -7.84
C VAL A 146 2.02 5.90 -8.35
N GLY A 147 1.22 4.97 -8.86
CA GLY A 147 -0.07 5.24 -9.48
C GLY A 147 -1.24 5.25 -8.51
N GLN A 148 -1.24 4.32 -7.53
CA GLN A 148 -2.32 4.12 -6.56
C GLN A 148 -1.80 3.89 -5.12
N GLY A 149 -0.52 4.16 -4.86
CA GLY A 149 0.10 3.94 -3.55
C GLY A 149 -0.54 4.77 -2.44
N ASN A 150 -0.40 4.27 -1.22
CA ASN A 150 -1.05 4.82 -0.03
C ASN A 150 -0.08 5.58 0.89
N MET A 151 1.22 5.69 0.60
CA MET A 151 2.20 6.26 1.54
C MET A 151 2.31 7.79 1.54
N GLY A 152 1.52 8.47 0.72
CA GLY A 152 1.55 9.93 0.58
C GLY A 152 0.59 10.40 -0.52
N LEU A 153 1.01 11.43 -1.25
CA LEU A 153 0.32 11.88 -2.46
C LEU A 153 0.57 10.90 -3.63
N PRO A 154 -0.32 10.85 -4.64
CA PRO A 154 -0.05 10.13 -5.87
C PRO A 154 1.27 10.58 -6.52
N GLY A 155 1.97 9.67 -7.18
CA GLY A 155 3.31 9.92 -7.72
C GLY A 155 4.41 9.93 -6.67
N THR A 156 4.21 9.22 -5.55
CA THR A 156 5.23 9.01 -4.53
C THR A 156 5.51 7.53 -4.34
N ILE A 157 6.69 7.21 -3.83
CA ILE A 157 6.98 5.92 -3.20
C ILE A 157 7.35 6.18 -1.74
N GLY A 158 7.17 5.21 -0.86
CA GLY A 158 7.53 5.42 0.53
C GLY A 158 7.52 4.18 1.40
N ALA A 159 7.85 4.37 2.67
CA ALA A 159 7.83 3.34 3.68
C ALA A 159 7.41 3.86 5.06
N LEU A 160 6.84 2.95 5.85
CA LEU A 160 6.38 3.21 7.21
C LEU A 160 6.69 2.00 8.10
N VAL A 161 7.25 2.25 9.29
CA VAL A 161 7.33 1.24 10.35
C VAL A 161 5.95 1.11 10.99
N VAL A 162 5.39 -0.10 11.01
CA VAL A 162 4.04 -0.33 11.52
C VAL A 162 4.12 -1.01 12.88
N GLU A 163 3.71 -0.30 13.93
CA GLU A 163 3.75 -0.78 15.31
C GLU A 163 2.37 -1.14 15.88
N ARG A 164 1.30 -0.70 15.19
CA ARG A 164 -0.10 -0.94 15.58
C ARG A 164 -0.89 -1.35 14.35
N THR A 165 -1.89 -2.22 14.56
CA THR A 165 -2.78 -2.63 13.48
C THR A 165 -3.43 -1.40 12.85
N ALA A 166 -3.71 -1.49 11.56
CA ALA A 166 -4.46 -0.47 10.84
C ALA A 166 -5.77 -0.16 11.56
N ASP A 167 -6.14 1.11 11.64
CA ASP A 167 -7.50 1.49 11.99
C ASP A 167 -8.48 0.91 10.96
N VAL A 168 -9.65 0.49 11.41
CA VAL A 168 -10.65 -0.15 10.55
C VAL A 168 -11.14 0.82 9.47
N GLU A 169 -11.32 2.10 9.78
CA GLU A 169 -11.83 3.10 8.84
C GLU A 169 -10.67 3.76 8.09
N GLU A 170 -9.62 4.15 8.82
CA GLU A 170 -8.56 5.04 8.31
C GLU A 170 -7.29 4.32 7.80
N GLY A 171 -7.14 3.01 8.08
CA GLY A 171 -5.94 2.28 7.69
C GLY A 171 -4.74 2.53 8.60
N PHE A 172 -3.52 2.39 8.08
CA PHE A 172 -2.30 2.59 8.88
C PHE A 172 -2.06 4.08 9.14
N ARG A 173 -1.79 4.42 10.41
CA ARG A 173 -1.40 5.77 10.80
C ARG A 173 -0.04 6.13 10.23
N GLN A 174 0.02 7.21 9.46
CA GLN A 174 1.24 7.67 8.80
C GLN A 174 2.05 8.59 9.71
N THR A 175 2.56 8.05 10.82
CA THR A 175 3.43 8.80 11.72
C THR A 175 4.86 8.77 11.18
N ALA A 176 5.33 9.92 10.67
CA ALA A 176 6.66 10.10 10.08
C ALA A 176 7.02 9.05 8.99
N PRO A 177 6.22 8.94 7.91
CA PRO A 177 6.56 8.09 6.78
C PRO A 177 7.78 8.64 6.04
N LEU A 178 8.61 7.73 5.51
CA LEU A 178 9.63 8.09 4.53
C LEU A 178 8.96 8.17 3.16
N VAL A 179 9.04 9.31 2.49
CA VAL A 179 8.36 9.53 1.20
C VAL A 179 9.31 10.18 0.21
N PHE A 180 9.38 9.60 -0.99
CA PHE A 180 10.06 10.18 -2.14
C PHE A 180 9.05 10.60 -3.20
N HIS A 181 9.19 11.83 -3.68
CA HIS A 181 8.39 12.32 -4.79
C HIS A 181 8.98 11.88 -6.13
N TYR A 182 8.24 11.03 -6.85
CA TYR A 182 8.56 10.61 -8.20
C TYR A 182 7.95 11.54 -9.25
N GLY A 183 6.71 12.01 -9.02
CA GLY A 183 6.07 13.04 -9.83
C GLY A 183 5.36 12.54 -11.10
N HIS A 184 5.35 11.23 -11.38
CA HIS A 184 4.62 10.66 -12.51
C HIS A 184 3.63 9.56 -12.07
N LYS A 185 2.68 9.24 -12.95
CA LYS A 185 1.62 8.24 -12.70
C LYS A 185 2.07 6.82 -13.05
N SER A 186 3.09 6.67 -13.89
CA SER A 186 3.62 5.39 -14.31
C SER A 186 5.14 5.33 -14.10
N PRO A 187 5.69 4.22 -13.60
CA PRO A 187 7.14 4.02 -13.54
C PRO A 187 7.83 4.12 -14.91
N ASN A 188 7.11 3.89 -16.01
CA ASN A 188 7.67 4.00 -17.37
C ASN A 188 7.97 5.45 -17.79
N ASP A 189 7.33 6.45 -17.16
CA ASP A 189 7.46 7.85 -17.56
C ASP A 189 8.90 8.37 -17.33
N ASN A 190 9.57 7.87 -16.29
CA ASN A 190 10.98 8.10 -16.02
C ASN A 190 11.58 6.89 -15.28
N PHE A 191 11.80 5.82 -16.03
CA PHE A 191 12.27 4.53 -15.50
C PHE A 191 13.56 4.63 -14.68
N GLN A 192 14.52 5.46 -15.13
CA GLN A 192 15.79 5.66 -14.43
C GLN A 192 15.58 6.31 -13.06
N LEU A 193 14.77 7.36 -12.99
CA LEU A 193 14.42 8.00 -11.72
C LEU A 193 13.66 7.04 -10.81
N PHE A 194 12.70 6.27 -11.35
CA PHE A 194 11.95 5.31 -10.55
C PHE A 194 12.88 4.31 -9.86
N ASN A 195 13.81 3.71 -10.59
CA ASN A 195 14.76 2.75 -10.02
C ASN A 195 15.73 3.40 -9.04
N LEU A 196 16.20 4.62 -9.32
CA LEU A 196 17.02 5.37 -8.37
C LEU A 196 16.28 5.57 -7.05
N LEU A 197 15.02 6.00 -7.10
CA LEU A 197 14.22 6.22 -5.89
C LEU A 197 13.95 4.90 -5.15
N VAL A 198 13.67 3.81 -5.86
CA VAL A 198 13.50 2.47 -5.25
C VAL A 198 14.77 2.03 -4.52
N SER A 199 15.94 2.18 -5.14
CA SER A 199 17.22 1.85 -4.50
C SER A 199 17.48 2.72 -3.27
N ARG A 200 17.24 4.04 -3.35
CA ARG A 200 17.37 4.94 -2.20
C ARG A 200 16.39 4.61 -1.07
N LEU A 201 15.16 4.23 -1.42
CA LEU A 201 14.17 3.78 -0.44
C LEU A 201 14.65 2.51 0.28
N ALA A 202 15.19 1.53 -0.43
CA ALA A 202 15.75 0.32 0.15
C ALA A 202 16.96 0.60 1.06
N GLU A 203 17.89 1.46 0.64
CA GLU A 203 19.05 1.88 1.43
C GLU A 203 18.64 2.50 2.77
N ILE A 204 17.68 3.43 2.77
CA ILE A 204 17.24 4.09 4.01
C ILE A 204 16.45 3.12 4.90
N ILE A 205 15.67 2.19 4.32
CA ILE A 205 15.03 1.14 5.11
C ILE A 205 16.08 0.25 5.79
N ASN A 206 17.19 -0.09 5.12
CA ASN A 206 18.29 -0.85 5.73
C ASN A 206 18.83 -0.13 6.97
N VAL A 207 19.19 1.15 6.81
CA VAL A 207 19.70 1.98 7.92
C VAL A 207 18.70 2.04 9.07
N ARG A 208 17.40 2.21 8.78
CA ARG A 208 16.36 2.28 9.80
C ARG A 208 16.15 0.94 10.52
N CYS A 209 16.24 -0.18 9.79
CA CYS A 209 16.20 -1.52 10.37
C CYS A 209 17.39 -1.75 11.31
N GLU A 210 18.61 -1.40 10.90
CA GLU A 210 19.82 -1.57 11.71
C GLU A 210 19.78 -0.81 13.05
N GLN A 211 19.06 0.32 13.10
CA GLN A 211 18.88 1.10 14.33
C GLN A 211 17.94 0.46 15.36
N SER A 212 17.17 -0.55 14.99
CA SER A 212 16.22 -1.21 15.90
C SER A 212 16.16 -2.70 15.64
N LYS A 213 16.69 -3.50 16.57
CA LYS A 213 16.65 -4.98 16.51
C LYS A 213 15.23 -5.50 16.24
N LYS A 214 14.23 -4.90 16.88
CA LYS A 214 12.82 -5.26 16.70
C LYS A 214 12.35 -5.03 15.27
N VAL A 215 12.65 -3.87 14.69
CA VAL A 215 12.27 -3.56 13.30
C VAL A 215 13.06 -4.45 12.34
N ASN A 216 14.35 -4.63 12.60
CA ASN A 216 15.21 -5.48 11.78
C ASN A 216 14.68 -6.91 11.66
N SER A 217 14.42 -7.58 12.78
CA SER A 217 13.92 -8.97 12.79
C SER A 217 12.47 -9.08 12.32
N SER A 218 11.70 -7.99 12.32
CA SER A 218 10.31 -7.98 11.84
C SER A 218 10.19 -8.02 10.32
N GLY A 219 11.23 -7.60 9.60
CA GLY A 219 11.29 -7.67 8.15
C GLY A 219 10.48 -6.57 7.42
N VAL A 220 10.34 -6.75 6.10
CA VAL A 220 9.76 -5.75 5.19
C VAL A 220 8.70 -6.39 4.30
N ILE A 221 7.57 -5.71 4.10
CA ILE A 221 6.53 -6.09 3.12
C ILE A 221 6.44 -4.97 2.09
N ILE A 222 6.66 -5.30 0.81
CA ILE A 222 6.77 -4.34 -0.29
C ILE A 222 5.58 -4.52 -1.26
N ASN A 223 4.73 -3.50 -1.35
CA ASN A 223 3.64 -3.41 -2.34
C ASN A 223 4.15 -2.83 -3.67
N THR A 224 3.77 -3.41 -4.81
CA THR A 224 4.16 -2.93 -6.15
C THR A 224 2.98 -2.46 -7.00
N ALA A 225 3.27 -1.70 -8.06
CA ALA A 225 2.30 -1.43 -9.12
C ALA A 225 1.94 -2.69 -9.93
N GLY A 226 0.85 -2.61 -10.71
CA GLY A 226 0.39 -3.69 -11.59
C GLY A 226 1.14 -3.82 -12.92
N TRP A 227 2.31 -3.20 -13.08
CA TRP A 227 3.07 -3.20 -14.32
C TRP A 227 4.07 -4.37 -14.36
N ILE A 228 3.63 -5.50 -14.92
CA ILE A 228 4.34 -6.79 -14.82
C ILE A 228 4.98 -7.28 -16.12
N ARG A 229 4.96 -6.48 -17.21
CA ARG A 229 5.44 -6.87 -18.54
C ARG A 229 6.50 -5.90 -19.04
N GLY A 230 7.42 -6.40 -19.89
CA GLY A 230 8.46 -5.57 -20.52
C GLY A 230 9.33 -4.89 -19.47
N ALA A 231 9.52 -3.57 -19.59
CA ALA A 231 10.27 -2.78 -18.61
C ALA A 231 9.70 -2.87 -17.18
N GLY A 232 8.40 -3.12 -17.01
CA GLY A 232 7.81 -3.36 -15.69
C GLY A 232 8.33 -4.62 -15.03
N TYR A 233 8.57 -5.69 -15.80
CA TYR A 233 9.18 -6.92 -15.29
C TYR A 233 10.63 -6.67 -14.83
N GLU A 234 11.39 -5.89 -15.59
CA GLU A 234 12.74 -5.47 -15.19
C GLU A 234 12.73 -4.62 -13.92
N ALA A 235 11.75 -3.72 -13.75
CA ALA A 235 11.56 -2.96 -12.52
C ALA A 235 11.33 -3.87 -11.30
N LEU A 236 10.55 -4.94 -11.46
CA LEU A 236 10.30 -5.91 -10.38
C LEU A 236 11.59 -6.63 -9.98
N LYS A 237 12.41 -7.05 -10.95
CA LYS A 237 13.71 -7.68 -10.67
C LYS A 237 14.68 -6.69 -10.00
N GLN A 238 14.70 -5.44 -10.46
CA GLN A 238 15.52 -4.39 -9.84
C GLN A 238 15.06 -4.08 -8.40
N ALA A 239 13.76 -4.01 -8.16
CA ALA A 239 13.22 -3.87 -6.80
C ALA A 239 13.56 -5.08 -5.92
N ALA A 240 13.44 -6.31 -6.46
CA ALA A 240 13.82 -7.52 -5.74
C ALA A 240 15.30 -7.52 -5.33
N GLY A 241 16.19 -7.09 -6.23
CA GLY A 241 17.61 -6.91 -5.94
C GLY A 241 17.88 -5.79 -4.92
N ALA A 242 17.30 -4.61 -5.13
CA ALA A 242 17.51 -3.44 -4.27
C ALA A 242 17.04 -3.67 -2.83
N PHE A 243 15.88 -4.29 -2.65
CA PHE A 243 15.37 -4.66 -1.33
C PHE A 243 16.00 -5.94 -0.78
N GLU A 244 16.82 -6.66 -1.57
CA GLU A 244 17.41 -7.95 -1.20
C GLU A 244 16.34 -8.93 -0.68
N VAL A 245 15.30 -9.18 -1.49
CA VAL A 245 14.09 -9.90 -1.06
C VAL A 245 14.36 -11.38 -0.86
N ASP A 246 13.77 -11.95 0.19
CA ASP A 246 13.85 -13.39 0.49
C ASP A 246 12.64 -14.15 -0.07
N VAL A 247 11.51 -13.44 -0.23
CA VAL A 247 10.24 -14.01 -0.68
C VAL A 247 9.59 -13.12 -1.73
N ILE A 248 9.07 -13.71 -2.80
CA ILE A 248 8.20 -13.03 -3.76
C ILE A 248 6.85 -13.71 -3.80
N CYS A 249 5.81 -12.96 -3.50
CA CYS A 249 4.43 -13.39 -3.56
C CYS A 249 3.80 -12.92 -4.87
N VAL A 250 3.54 -13.85 -5.78
CA VAL A 250 2.86 -13.60 -7.06
C VAL A 250 1.37 -13.81 -6.89
N LEU A 251 0.56 -12.79 -7.14
CA LEU A 251 -0.90 -12.88 -7.09
C LEU A 251 -1.49 -13.09 -8.48
N ASP A 252 -2.26 -14.19 -8.63
CA ASP A 252 -3.13 -14.50 -9.78
C ASP A 252 -2.44 -14.38 -11.15
N GLN A 253 -1.19 -14.85 -11.26
CA GLN A 253 -0.43 -14.75 -12.52
C GLN A 253 0.66 -15.82 -12.67
N GLU A 254 0.28 -17.01 -13.18
CA GLU A 254 1.19 -18.16 -13.36
C GLU A 254 2.38 -17.89 -14.28
N ARG A 255 2.16 -17.14 -15.38
CA ARG A 255 3.26 -16.80 -16.30
C ARG A 255 4.35 -15.98 -15.59
N LEU A 256 3.94 -15.00 -14.78
CA LEU A 256 4.87 -14.18 -14.01
C LEU A 256 5.60 -15.02 -12.95
N TYR A 257 4.88 -15.94 -12.29
CA TYR A 257 5.45 -16.89 -11.34
C TYR A 257 6.56 -17.73 -11.98
N ASN A 258 6.28 -18.36 -13.12
CA ASN A 258 7.26 -19.22 -13.79
C ASN A 258 8.47 -18.43 -14.30
N GLN A 259 8.26 -17.20 -14.79
CA GLN A 259 9.36 -16.32 -15.22
C GLN A 259 10.26 -15.93 -14.04
N LEU A 260 9.68 -15.44 -12.93
CA LEU A 260 10.45 -15.06 -11.75
C LEU A 260 11.19 -16.25 -11.13
N LYS A 261 10.57 -17.42 -11.12
CA LYS A 261 11.21 -18.65 -10.63
C LYS A 261 12.40 -19.09 -11.49
N GLY A 262 12.39 -18.80 -12.80
CA GLY A 262 13.50 -19.12 -13.70
C GLY A 262 14.62 -18.08 -13.69
N ASP A 263 14.29 -16.80 -13.48
CA ASP A 263 15.25 -15.70 -13.61
C ASP A 263 15.92 -15.28 -12.28
N LEU A 264 15.32 -15.61 -11.13
CA LEU A 264 15.83 -15.22 -9.82
C LEU A 264 16.70 -16.32 -9.18
N PRO A 265 17.61 -15.94 -8.26
CA PRO A 265 18.41 -16.92 -7.52
C PRO A 265 17.57 -17.92 -6.74
N ASP A 266 18.05 -19.17 -6.63
CA ASP A 266 17.35 -20.28 -5.95
C ASP A 266 17.00 -20.01 -4.48
N PHE A 267 17.72 -19.11 -3.80
CA PHE A 267 17.42 -18.74 -2.43
C PHE A 267 16.15 -17.89 -2.28
N VAL A 268 15.70 -17.22 -3.34
CA VAL A 268 14.50 -16.39 -3.34
C VAL A 268 13.27 -17.29 -3.47
N ARG A 269 12.45 -17.34 -2.42
CA ARG A 269 11.24 -18.17 -2.41
C ARG A 269 10.13 -17.48 -3.20
N VAL A 270 9.78 -18.04 -4.36
CA VAL A 270 8.64 -17.55 -5.15
C VAL A 270 7.39 -18.37 -4.82
N VAL A 271 6.33 -17.71 -4.36
CA VAL A 271 5.03 -18.32 -4.03
C VAL A 271 3.93 -17.76 -4.92
N LEU A 272 3.03 -18.62 -5.40
CA LEU A 272 1.85 -18.24 -6.16
C LEU A 272 0.64 -18.28 -5.24
N LEU A 273 -0.10 -17.17 -5.14
CA LEU A 273 -1.34 -17.06 -4.39
C LEU A 273 -2.50 -16.67 -5.33
N PRO A 274 -3.71 -17.20 -5.10
CA PRO A 274 -4.89 -16.76 -5.85
C PRO A 274 -5.35 -15.37 -5.38
N LYS A 275 -6.01 -14.63 -6.26
CA LYS A 275 -6.72 -13.40 -5.84
C LYS A 275 -7.99 -13.76 -5.07
N SER A 276 -8.46 -12.84 -4.23
CA SER A 276 -9.81 -12.95 -3.66
C SER A 276 -10.87 -12.68 -4.75
N GLY A 277 -11.93 -13.48 -4.77
CA GLY A 277 -13.10 -13.22 -5.63
C GLY A 277 -13.85 -11.92 -5.26
N GLY A 278 -13.50 -11.28 -4.15
CA GLY A 278 -14.04 -9.98 -3.75
C GLY A 278 -13.27 -8.79 -4.33
N VAL A 279 -12.20 -9.03 -5.10
CA VAL A 279 -11.46 -7.95 -5.77
C VAL A 279 -12.27 -7.45 -6.96
N VAL A 280 -12.48 -6.14 -7.00
CA VAL A 280 -13.25 -5.48 -8.05
C VAL A 280 -12.29 -4.80 -9.03
N GLU A 281 -12.51 -5.01 -10.32
CA GLU A 281 -11.77 -4.33 -11.39
C GLU A 281 -12.09 -2.83 -11.40
N ARG A 282 -11.05 -2.01 -11.59
CA ARG A 282 -11.19 -0.55 -11.54
C ARG A 282 -10.95 0.06 -12.92
N SER A 283 -11.95 0.80 -13.38
CA SER A 283 -11.84 1.63 -14.58
C SER A 283 -10.76 2.71 -14.43
N GLN A 284 -10.28 3.24 -15.56
CA GLN A 284 -9.31 4.34 -15.54
C GLN A 284 -9.88 5.60 -14.87
N ALA A 285 -11.17 5.86 -15.02
CA ALA A 285 -11.88 6.96 -14.36
C ALA A 285 -11.88 6.79 -12.84
N ALA A 286 -12.24 5.60 -12.34
CA ALA A 286 -12.21 5.29 -10.91
C ALA A 286 -10.81 5.45 -10.31
N ARG A 287 -9.75 5.08 -11.04
CA ARG A 287 -8.35 5.31 -10.61
C ARG A 287 -7.98 6.79 -10.56
N ALA A 288 -8.54 7.61 -11.46
CA ALA A 288 -8.33 9.05 -11.44
C ALA A 288 -9.01 9.69 -10.23
N GLU A 289 -10.27 9.35 -10.00
CA GLU A 289 -11.02 9.81 -8.82
C GLU A 289 -10.38 9.38 -7.50
N ALA A 290 -9.84 8.16 -7.43
CA ALA A 290 -9.09 7.69 -6.26
C ALA A 290 -7.84 8.54 -6.00
N ARG A 291 -7.11 8.99 -7.05
CA ARG A 291 -5.96 9.88 -6.89
C ARG A 291 -6.38 11.26 -6.39
N ASP A 292 -7.46 11.82 -6.93
CA ASP A 292 -7.97 13.14 -6.51
C ASP A 292 -8.47 13.10 -5.07
N SER A 293 -9.17 12.02 -4.70
CA SER A 293 -9.58 11.74 -3.32
C SER A 293 -8.38 11.62 -2.38
N ARG A 294 -7.30 10.98 -2.82
CA ARG A 294 -6.07 10.85 -2.03
C ARG A 294 -5.39 12.20 -1.77
N ILE A 295 -5.38 13.09 -2.76
CA ILE A 295 -4.86 14.46 -2.58
C ILE A 295 -5.71 15.20 -1.53
N ARG A 296 -7.03 15.11 -1.62
CA ARG A 296 -7.93 15.70 -0.64
C ARG A 296 -7.69 15.14 0.77
N GLU A 297 -7.60 13.81 0.89
CA GLU A 297 -7.35 13.13 2.16
C GLU A 297 -6.03 13.56 2.80
N TYR A 298 -4.97 13.76 2.00
CA TYR A 298 -3.68 14.23 2.52
C TYR A 298 -3.78 15.59 3.23
N TYR A 299 -4.56 16.53 2.69
CA TYR A 299 -4.69 17.88 3.26
C TYR A 299 -5.78 17.99 4.33
N TYR A 300 -6.91 17.30 4.14
CA TYR A 300 -8.10 17.45 4.99
C TYR A 300 -8.33 16.25 5.92
N GLY A 301 -7.63 15.14 5.75
CA GLY A 301 -7.92 13.88 6.43
C GLY A 301 -9.15 13.17 5.85
N GLN A 302 -9.29 11.87 6.10
CA GLN A 302 -10.38 11.04 5.55
C GLN A 302 -11.77 11.53 6.00
N LYS A 303 -11.85 12.04 7.24
CA LYS A 303 -13.08 12.56 7.85
C LYS A 303 -13.12 14.10 7.95
N ASN A 304 -12.33 14.81 7.14
CA ASN A 304 -12.14 16.27 7.21
C ASN A 304 -11.68 16.75 8.61
N SER A 305 -10.83 15.97 9.28
CA SER A 305 -10.32 16.23 10.63
C SER A 305 -9.05 17.11 10.66
N LEU A 306 -8.44 17.37 9.49
CA LEU A 306 -7.27 18.23 9.34
C LEU A 306 -7.66 19.58 8.74
N PHE A 307 -6.98 20.64 9.19
CA PHE A 307 -7.27 22.02 8.81
C PHE A 307 -6.05 22.61 8.07
N PRO A 308 -5.95 22.45 6.74
CA PRO A 308 -4.80 22.95 5.98
C PRO A 308 -4.81 24.47 5.93
N HIS A 309 -3.61 25.07 5.92
CA HIS A 309 -3.46 26.52 5.79
C HIS A 309 -3.40 26.95 4.33
N ARG A 310 -4.04 28.09 4.04
CA ARG A 310 -3.94 28.78 2.75
C ARG A 310 -3.28 30.14 2.95
N PHE A 311 -2.20 30.39 2.23
CA PHE A 311 -1.47 31.65 2.26
C PHE A 311 -0.71 31.84 0.95
N ASP A 312 -0.34 33.08 0.65
CA ASP A 312 0.42 33.43 -0.54
C ASP A 312 1.93 33.42 -0.23
N VAL A 313 2.74 33.00 -1.21
CA VAL A 313 4.19 32.96 -1.12
C VAL A 313 4.78 33.71 -2.31
N LYS A 314 5.76 34.60 -2.09
CA LYS A 314 6.38 35.35 -3.19
C LYS A 314 7.31 34.41 -3.96
N PHE A 315 7.39 34.59 -5.27
CA PHE A 315 8.31 33.80 -6.10
C PHE A 315 9.78 33.94 -5.69
N ASN A 316 10.18 35.08 -5.13
CA ASN A 316 11.54 35.28 -4.63
C ASN A 316 11.83 34.45 -3.36
N ASP A 317 10.80 33.97 -2.67
CA ASP A 317 10.92 33.19 -1.44
C ASP A 317 11.03 31.67 -1.72
N VAL A 318 10.87 31.24 -2.98
CA VAL A 318 10.87 29.82 -3.36
C VAL A 318 11.71 29.55 -4.61
N LYS A 319 12.25 28.33 -4.70
CA LYS A 319 12.90 27.82 -5.91
C LYS A 319 12.10 26.64 -6.45
N LEU A 320 11.66 26.75 -7.70
CA LEU A 320 10.87 25.73 -8.38
C LEU A 320 11.76 24.90 -9.29
N PHE A 321 11.77 23.59 -9.09
CA PHE A 321 12.53 22.64 -9.89
C PHE A 321 11.62 21.59 -10.51
N LYS A 322 12.04 21.04 -11.65
CA LYS A 322 11.40 19.89 -12.30
C LYS A 322 12.46 18.85 -12.62
N VAL A 323 12.23 17.61 -12.21
CA VAL A 323 13.09 16.47 -12.55
C VAL A 323 12.66 15.91 -13.91
N GLY A 324 13.61 15.57 -14.78
CA GLY A 324 13.32 14.88 -16.05
C GLY A 324 12.83 15.77 -17.20
N GLY A 325 13.27 17.02 -17.29
CA GLY A 325 13.06 17.83 -18.49
C GLY A 325 13.85 17.31 -19.69
N ASN A 326 13.18 16.95 -20.79
CA ASN A 326 13.83 16.88 -22.11
C ASN A 326 14.51 18.23 -22.38
N VAL A 327 15.74 18.21 -22.89
CA VAL A 327 16.53 19.39 -23.28
C VAL A 327 15.89 20.18 -24.45
N HIS A 328 14.70 19.78 -24.91
CA HIS A 328 13.92 20.44 -25.95
C HIS A 328 12.49 20.74 -25.48
N THR A 329 12.33 21.64 -24.51
CA THR A 329 11.13 22.48 -24.46
C THR A 329 11.51 23.84 -25.01
N HIS A 330 11.00 24.15 -26.21
CA HIS A 330 11.02 25.51 -26.73
C HIS A 330 10.46 26.45 -25.66
N TYR A 331 11.34 27.29 -25.12
CA TYR A 331 10.93 28.51 -24.45
C TYR A 331 10.17 29.34 -25.48
N THR A 332 8.84 29.32 -25.44
CA THR A 332 8.05 30.42 -25.99
C THR A 332 8.39 31.65 -25.16
N HIS A 333 9.31 32.44 -25.70
CA HIS A 333 9.70 33.75 -25.20
C HIS A 333 8.46 34.63 -25.05
N HIS A 334 8.01 34.84 -23.82
CA HIS A 334 7.60 36.18 -23.41
C HIS A 334 8.80 36.83 -22.71
N LYS A 335 9.26 37.91 -23.33
CA LYS A 335 10.46 38.69 -23.00
C LYS A 335 10.57 38.94 -21.49
N HIS A 336 11.61 38.42 -20.86
CA HIS A 336 12.71 39.21 -20.32
C HIS A 336 13.89 38.28 -19.99
N THR A 337 15.05 38.68 -20.47
CA THR A 337 16.36 38.02 -20.44
C THR A 337 16.88 37.73 -19.03
N HIS A 338 17.33 36.49 -18.79
CA HIS A 338 18.66 36.20 -18.23
C HIS A 338 19.09 34.77 -18.59
N GLN A 339 20.22 34.68 -19.31
CA GLN A 339 20.97 33.45 -19.54
C GLN A 339 21.61 32.99 -18.22
N MET A 340 21.44 31.72 -17.85
CA MET A 340 22.40 31.05 -16.98
C MET A 340 22.77 29.70 -17.58
N SER A 341 24.07 29.54 -17.84
CA SER A 341 24.70 28.39 -18.46
C SER A 341 24.83 27.20 -17.50
N CYS A 342 24.93 26.01 -18.09
CA CYS A 342 25.24 24.71 -17.49
C CYS A 342 26.21 24.74 -16.30
N ALA A 343 25.73 24.44 -15.09
CA ALA A 343 26.54 23.94 -13.97
C ALA A 343 25.73 23.20 -12.87
N VAL A 344 24.49 22.77 -13.12
CA VAL A 344 23.55 22.38 -12.02
C VAL A 344 23.55 20.88 -11.68
N TYR A 345 24.22 20.02 -12.46
CA TYR A 345 24.09 18.57 -12.27
C TYR A 345 24.81 17.99 -11.04
N ARG A 346 25.76 18.69 -10.41
CA ARG A 346 26.42 18.20 -9.18
C ARG A 346 25.77 18.66 -7.87
N ASN A 347 25.20 19.87 -7.82
CA ASN A 347 24.77 20.44 -6.53
C ASN A 347 23.40 19.98 -6.02
N VAL A 348 22.52 19.44 -6.87
CA VAL A 348 21.17 19.03 -6.43
C VAL A 348 21.20 17.73 -5.62
N VAL A 349 22.20 16.86 -5.86
CA VAL A 349 22.35 15.60 -5.11
C VAL A 349 22.86 15.87 -3.69
N ASP A 350 23.74 16.86 -3.51
CA ASP A 350 24.31 17.17 -2.20
C ASP A 350 23.36 17.95 -1.28
N THR A 351 22.46 18.78 -1.81
CA THR A 351 21.47 19.49 -0.97
C THR A 351 20.36 18.57 -0.42
N ILE A 352 20.18 17.37 -0.97
CA ILE A 352 19.26 16.36 -0.41
C ILE A 352 19.94 15.56 0.71
N LEU A 353 21.26 15.68 0.88
CA LEU A 353 22.07 14.92 1.84
C LEU A 353 22.56 15.74 3.04
N SER A 354 22.12 16.99 3.20
CA SER A 354 22.29 17.81 4.41
C SER A 354 20.94 18.07 5.07
#